data_AF-A0A2E3ER64-F1
#
_entry.id   AF-A0A2E3ER64-F1
#
_cell.length_a   1.000
_cell.length_b   1.000
_cell.length_c   1.000
_cell.angle_alpha   90.00
_cell.angle_beta   90.00
_cell.angle_gamma   90.00
#
_symmetry.space_group_name_H-M   'P 1'
#
loop_
_entity.id
_entity.type
_entity.pdbx_description
1 polymer ?
#
loop_
_entity_poly.entity_id
_entity_poly.type
_entity_poly.pdbx_seq_one_letter_code
_entity_poly.pdbx_strand_id
1 'polypeptide(L)'
;MDDVFQGFPWQTRQPVKENWAASLWPGQLMPSNEAWSLASRMARPLRDLPAELGLPVPPVFDRCRRILTQADEMAAVALYWQVVTRAHAISTPVAAVSLLKTAIAHNPDIAEPHLVLAQIALTQGDYDTAATHARIGLDILSAWGTAWDKRIAWSGWVAWARVLLQAGRTRTWPENLGGMIALGMVS
;
A
#
# COMPACT_ATOMS: atom_id res chain seq x y z
N MET A 1 12.51 -2.86 -25.33
CA MET A 1 12.14 -4.27 -25.55
C MET A 1 13.44 -5.04 -25.60
N ASP A 2 13.45 -6.26 -25.06
CA ASP A 2 14.61 -7.15 -24.91
C ASP A 2 15.42 -6.94 -23.63
N ASP A 3 14.97 -7.57 -22.53
CA ASP A 3 15.86 -8.40 -21.69
C ASP A 3 15.15 -9.28 -20.64
N VAL A 4 13.89 -9.68 -20.86
CA VAL A 4 13.15 -10.49 -19.87
C VAL A 4 13.50 -12.00 -19.96
N PHE A 5 14.24 -12.43 -20.99
CA PHE A 5 14.52 -13.85 -21.27
C PHE A 5 16.00 -14.26 -21.24
N GLN A 6 16.94 -13.39 -20.86
CA GLN A 6 18.34 -13.78 -20.67
C GLN A 6 18.50 -14.58 -19.37
N GLY A 7 18.33 -15.90 -19.43
CA GLY A 7 18.64 -16.76 -18.28
C GLY A 7 17.93 -18.10 -18.23
N PHE A 8 17.40 -18.63 -19.32
CA PHE A 8 16.94 -20.03 -19.33
C PHE A 8 18.10 -20.96 -19.73
N PRO A 9 18.35 -22.06 -18.99
CA PRO A 9 17.61 -22.58 -17.82
C PRO A 9 18.11 -22.05 -16.46
N TRP A 10 19.16 -21.23 -16.43
CA TRP A 10 19.81 -20.76 -15.19
C TRP A 10 19.43 -19.32 -14.83
N GLN A 11 18.29 -19.16 -14.15
CA GLN A 11 17.95 -17.87 -13.54
C GLN A 11 18.83 -17.63 -12.32
N THR A 12 19.67 -16.60 -12.38
CA THR A 12 20.48 -16.16 -11.24
C THR A 12 19.54 -15.76 -10.10
N ARG A 13 19.61 -16.45 -8.96
CA ARG A 13 18.82 -16.10 -7.77
C ARG A 13 19.25 -14.72 -7.29
N GLN A 14 18.44 -13.71 -7.58
CA GLN A 14 18.65 -12.37 -7.07
C GLN A 14 18.04 -12.27 -5.67
N PRO A 15 18.85 -11.94 -4.64
CA PRO A 15 18.34 -11.86 -3.30
C PRO A 15 17.52 -10.57 -3.11
N VAL A 16 16.45 -10.71 -2.32
CA VAL A 16 15.41 -9.70 -2.13
C VAL A 16 15.94 -8.46 -1.43
N LYS A 17 16.83 -8.64 -0.45
CA LYS A 17 17.31 -7.56 0.40
C LYS A 17 18.11 -6.53 -0.40
N GLU A 18 18.97 -6.99 -1.30
CA GLU A 18 19.78 -6.14 -2.19
C GLU A 18 18.92 -5.54 -3.31
N ASN A 19 17.87 -6.24 -3.76
CA ASN A 19 17.00 -5.86 -4.87
C ASN A 19 15.60 -5.44 -4.41
N TRP A 20 15.47 -4.94 -3.18
CA TRP A 20 14.17 -4.69 -2.53
C TRP A 20 13.27 -3.78 -3.37
N ALA A 21 13.86 -2.74 -3.98
CA ALA A 21 13.12 -1.83 -4.85
C ALA A 21 12.52 -2.57 -6.03
N ALA A 22 13.28 -3.52 -6.62
CA ALA A 22 12.87 -4.37 -7.75
C ALA A 22 11.68 -5.29 -7.41
N SER A 23 11.47 -5.55 -6.13
CA SER A 23 10.42 -6.43 -5.64
C SER A 23 9.12 -5.74 -5.22
N LEU A 24 9.11 -4.40 -5.14
CA LEU A 24 7.93 -3.68 -4.69
C LEU A 24 6.75 -3.88 -5.64
N TRP A 25 5.64 -4.32 -5.07
CA TRP A 25 4.34 -4.36 -5.70
C TRP A 25 3.63 -3.01 -5.41
N PRO A 26 2.89 -2.39 -6.36
CA PRO A 26 2.21 -2.96 -7.53
C PRO A 26 2.86 -2.70 -8.90
N GLY A 27 4.07 -2.11 -8.96
CA GLY A 27 4.77 -1.80 -10.21
C GLY A 27 4.87 -0.30 -10.55
N GLN A 28 5.21 0.03 -11.80
CA GLN A 28 5.74 1.36 -12.20
C GLN A 28 4.73 2.37 -12.77
N LEU A 29 3.46 2.02 -12.96
CA LEU A 29 2.49 2.95 -13.56
C LEU A 29 2.15 4.10 -12.58
N MET A 30 1.69 5.26 -13.08
CA MET A 30 1.18 6.30 -12.19
C MET A 30 -0.14 5.86 -11.55
N PRO A 31 -0.32 6.00 -10.23
CA PRO A 31 -1.64 5.85 -9.63
C PRO A 31 -2.55 6.97 -10.18
N SER A 32 -3.80 6.63 -10.51
CA SER A 32 -4.81 7.63 -10.86
C SER A 32 -5.11 8.49 -9.62
N ASN A 33 -5.10 9.81 -9.78
CA ASN A 33 -5.49 10.72 -8.71
C ASN A 33 -7.01 10.68 -8.56
N GLU A 34 -7.50 10.20 -7.42
CA GLU A 34 -8.93 10.13 -7.14
C GLU A 34 -9.41 11.38 -6.38
N ALA A 35 -10.72 11.53 -6.23
CA ALA A 35 -11.34 12.66 -5.55
C ALA A 35 -11.55 12.37 -4.05
N TRP A 36 -10.52 11.96 -3.31
CA TRP A 36 -10.63 11.62 -1.89
C TRP A 36 -10.86 12.83 -1.00
N SER A 37 -10.28 13.98 -1.33
CA SER A 37 -10.63 15.23 -0.65
C SER A 37 -12.12 15.56 -0.82
N LEU A 38 -12.69 15.34 -2.01
CA LEU A 38 -14.13 15.48 -2.25
C LEU A 38 -14.94 14.44 -1.48
N ALA A 39 -14.53 13.17 -1.52
CA ALA A 39 -15.18 12.09 -0.78
C ALA A 39 -15.23 12.40 0.73
N SER A 40 -14.16 12.94 1.31
CA SER A 40 -14.13 13.32 2.73
C SER A 40 -15.15 14.40 3.09
N ARG A 41 -15.37 15.35 2.19
CA ARG A 41 -16.38 16.41 2.36
C ARG A 41 -17.79 15.88 2.20
N MET A 42 -18.01 14.96 1.26
CA MET A 42 -19.30 14.28 1.09
C MET A 42 -19.62 13.32 2.24
N ALA A 43 -18.61 12.71 2.85
CA ALA A 43 -18.79 11.82 4.00
C ALA A 43 -19.17 12.58 5.26
N ARG A 44 -18.70 13.83 5.43
CA ARG A 44 -18.87 14.60 6.68
C ARG A 44 -20.33 14.75 7.15
N PRO A 45 -21.30 15.11 6.29
CA PRO A 45 -22.71 15.18 6.70
C PRO A 45 -23.28 13.84 7.17
N LEU A 46 -22.73 12.71 6.72
CA LEU A 46 -23.22 11.37 7.09
C LEU A 46 -23.11 11.08 8.59
N ARG A 47 -22.21 11.78 9.29
CA ARG A 47 -22.07 11.67 10.75
C ARG A 47 -23.27 12.24 11.50
N ASP A 48 -23.86 13.29 10.96
CA ASP A 48 -24.88 14.09 11.62
C ASP A 48 -26.28 13.73 11.09
N LEU A 49 -26.43 12.58 10.42
CA LEU A 49 -27.71 12.10 9.93
C LEU A 49 -28.67 11.80 11.09
N PRO A 50 -29.97 12.10 10.94
CA PRO A 50 -30.97 11.81 11.95
C PRO A 50 -31.01 10.31 12.31
N ALA A 51 -31.08 10.00 13.60
CA ALA A 51 -31.09 8.63 14.10
C ALA A 51 -32.30 7.82 13.60
N GLU A 52 -33.40 8.51 13.26
CA GLU A 52 -34.64 7.96 12.72
C GLU A 52 -34.44 7.25 11.37
N LEU A 53 -33.38 7.60 10.63
CA LEU A 53 -33.04 6.92 9.38
C LEU A 53 -32.46 5.51 9.60
N GLY A 54 -32.02 5.19 10.82
CA GLY A 54 -31.45 3.87 11.15
C GLY A 54 -30.16 3.53 10.40
N LEU A 55 -29.51 4.52 9.76
CA LEU A 55 -28.28 4.32 8.99
C LEU A 55 -27.05 4.41 9.91
N PRO A 56 -26.15 3.41 9.91
CA PRO A 56 -24.92 3.49 10.69
C PRO A 56 -23.95 4.50 10.08
N VAL A 57 -23.15 5.16 10.93
CA VAL A 57 -22.06 6.04 10.46
C VAL A 57 -20.99 5.18 9.77
N PRO A 58 -20.66 5.46 8.49
CA PRO A 58 -19.65 4.70 7.77
C PRO A 58 -18.28 4.72 8.49
N PRO A 59 -17.52 3.61 8.48
CA PRO A 59 -16.25 3.51 9.19
C PRO A 59 -15.07 4.15 8.43
N VAL A 60 -15.33 5.21 7.66
CA VAL A 60 -14.36 5.87 6.78
C VAL A 60 -14.00 7.27 7.29
N PHE A 61 -12.83 7.82 6.94
CA PHE A 61 -12.41 9.17 7.33
C PHE A 61 -12.58 9.45 8.84
N ASP A 62 -12.12 8.51 9.66
CA ASP A 62 -12.34 8.53 11.12
C ASP A 62 -13.83 8.70 11.51
N ARG A 63 -14.70 7.82 11.01
CA ARG A 63 -16.17 7.90 11.17
C ARG A 63 -16.74 9.24 10.70
N CYS A 64 -16.37 9.62 9.49
CA CYS A 64 -16.78 10.85 8.81
C CYS A 64 -16.38 12.14 9.54
N ARG A 65 -15.37 12.10 10.42
CA ARG A 65 -14.87 13.28 11.14
C ARG A 65 -13.77 14.02 10.39
N ARG A 66 -12.89 13.27 9.73
CA ARG A 66 -11.73 13.83 9.03
C ARG A 66 -12.16 14.48 7.72
N ILE A 67 -11.65 15.68 7.48
CA ILE A 67 -11.70 16.35 6.17
C ILE A 67 -10.29 16.35 5.61
N LEU A 68 -10.12 15.74 4.44
CA LEU A 68 -8.86 15.73 3.72
C LEU A 68 -8.77 16.98 2.84
N THR A 69 -7.67 17.72 2.97
CA THR A 69 -7.42 18.87 2.09
C THR A 69 -6.88 18.39 0.75
N GLN A 70 -7.10 19.16 -0.31
CA GLN A 70 -6.52 18.84 -1.62
C GLN A 70 -4.99 18.86 -1.59
N ALA A 71 -4.40 19.74 -0.77
CA ALA A 71 -2.95 19.81 -0.61
C ALA A 71 -2.38 18.54 0.04
N ASP A 72 -3.02 18.05 1.12
CA ASP A 72 -2.61 16.80 1.78
C ASP A 72 -2.81 15.59 0.86
N GLU A 73 -3.91 15.54 0.13
CA GLU A 73 -4.15 14.50 -0.88
C GLU A 73 -3.03 14.48 -1.93
N MET A 74 -2.71 15.62 -2.53
CA MET A 74 -1.64 15.73 -3.52
C MET A 74 -0.27 15.37 -2.94
N ALA A 75 0.02 15.79 -1.70
CA ALA A 75 1.26 15.43 -1.02
C ALA A 75 1.37 13.92 -0.79
N ALA A 76 0.31 13.27 -0.31
CA ALA A 76 0.27 11.83 -0.12
C ALA A 76 0.48 11.06 -1.43
N VAL A 77 -0.19 11.48 -2.52
CA VAL A 77 0.00 10.92 -3.87
C VAL A 77 1.45 11.05 -4.30
N ALA A 78 2.03 12.27 -4.25
CA ALA A 78 3.37 12.52 -4.73
C ALA A 78 4.43 11.73 -3.97
N LEU A 79 4.31 11.65 -2.64
CA LEU A 79 5.24 10.92 -1.77
C LEU A 79 5.14 9.41 -2.00
N TYR A 80 3.92 8.85 -2.05
CA TYR A 80 3.70 7.44 -2.37
C TYR A 80 4.24 7.11 -3.77
N TRP A 81 3.97 7.98 -4.74
CA TRP A 81 4.38 7.81 -6.14
C TRP A 81 5.90 7.74 -6.30
N GLN A 82 6.64 8.59 -5.58
CA GLN A 82 8.11 8.54 -5.53
C GLN A 82 8.63 7.17 -5.09
N VAL A 83 7.95 6.51 -4.14
CA VAL A 83 8.36 5.18 -3.65
C VAL A 83 8.10 4.08 -4.67
N VAL A 84 6.91 4.04 -5.26
CA VAL A 84 6.47 2.91 -6.10
C VAL A 84 7.01 2.94 -7.52
N THR A 85 7.35 4.11 -8.08
CA THR A 85 7.76 4.20 -9.50
C THR A 85 9.25 4.04 -9.74
N ARG A 86 10.10 4.03 -8.71
CA ARG A 86 11.57 3.95 -8.86
C ARG A 86 12.19 5.03 -9.76
N ALA A 87 11.37 5.97 -10.26
CA ALA A 87 11.77 7.00 -11.23
C ALA A 87 12.68 8.05 -10.59
N HIS A 88 12.62 8.16 -9.26
CA HIS A 88 13.64 8.83 -8.47
C HIS A 88 14.40 7.73 -7.74
N ALA A 89 15.71 7.71 -7.89
CA ALA A 89 16.60 6.79 -7.18
C ALA A 89 16.47 7.04 -5.68
N ILE A 90 15.44 6.46 -5.03
CA ILE A 90 15.43 6.31 -3.59
C ILE A 90 16.52 5.30 -3.28
N SER A 91 17.69 5.82 -2.93
CA SER A 91 18.92 5.06 -2.82
C SER A 91 18.90 4.10 -1.63
N THR A 92 17.94 4.25 -0.68
CA THR A 92 17.89 3.45 0.54
C THR A 92 16.46 3.09 0.99
N PRO A 93 16.25 1.90 1.58
CA PRO A 93 15.00 1.54 2.25
C PRO A 93 14.56 2.57 3.32
N VAL A 94 15.51 3.20 4.01
CA VAL A 94 15.23 4.20 5.06
C VAL A 94 14.51 5.42 4.48
N ALA A 95 14.98 5.93 3.33
CA ALA A 95 14.35 7.04 2.66
C ALA A 95 12.92 6.69 2.17
N ALA A 96 12.72 5.48 1.62
CA ALA A 96 11.39 5.00 1.24
C ALA A 96 10.43 4.92 2.44
N VAL A 97 10.89 4.36 3.57
CA VAL A 97 10.10 4.29 4.81
C VAL A 97 9.71 5.70 5.30
N SER A 98 10.64 6.67 5.24
CA SER A 98 10.35 8.05 5.62
C SER A 98 9.26 8.66 4.74
N LEU A 99 9.39 8.54 3.41
CA LEU A 99 8.40 9.05 2.46
C LEU A 99 7.01 8.43 2.66
N LEU A 100 6.95 7.11 2.89
CA LEU A 100 5.69 6.41 3.17
C LEU A 100 5.07 6.88 4.48
N LYS A 101 5.86 7.06 5.54
CA LYS A 101 5.37 7.60 6.82
C LYS A 101 4.81 9.02 6.66
N THR A 102 5.48 9.87 5.88
CA THR A 102 4.97 11.21 5.57
C THR A 102 3.70 11.15 4.71
N ALA A 103 3.63 10.24 3.73
CA ALA A 103 2.41 10.03 2.93
C ALA A 103 1.21 9.63 3.81
N ILE A 104 1.42 8.70 4.74
CA ILE A 104 0.43 8.26 5.74
C ILE A 104 0.01 9.43 6.65
N ALA A 105 0.95 10.28 7.05
CA ALA A 105 0.63 11.43 7.89
C ALA A 105 -0.30 12.43 7.18
N HIS A 106 -0.10 12.66 5.88
CA HIS A 106 -0.98 13.51 5.07
C HIS A 106 -2.34 12.86 4.80
N ASN A 107 -2.36 11.56 4.48
CA ASN A 107 -3.58 10.81 4.27
C ASN A 107 -3.51 9.44 4.98
N PRO A 108 -4.06 9.32 6.19
CA PRO A 108 -4.04 8.07 6.95
C PRO A 108 -5.22 7.14 6.62
N ASP A 109 -6.14 7.57 5.75
CA ASP A 109 -7.33 6.79 5.36
C ASP A 109 -7.09 5.95 4.09
N ILE A 110 -5.84 5.85 3.61
CA ILE A 110 -5.42 5.04 2.46
C ILE A 110 -4.55 3.86 2.88
N ALA A 111 -4.78 2.69 2.27
CA ALA A 111 -4.19 1.44 2.72
C ALA A 111 -2.79 1.19 2.13
N GLU A 112 -2.61 1.60 0.88
CA GLU A 112 -1.51 1.17 0.03
C GLU A 112 -0.13 1.62 0.57
N PRO A 113 0.05 2.85 1.09
CA PRO A 113 1.31 3.21 1.74
C PRO A 113 1.64 2.33 2.95
N HIS A 114 0.63 1.90 3.73
CA HIS A 114 0.84 0.95 4.83
C HIS A 114 1.31 -0.41 4.30
N LEU A 115 0.71 -0.91 3.22
CA LEU A 115 1.05 -2.21 2.66
C LEU A 115 2.44 -2.23 2.01
N VAL A 116 2.84 -1.15 1.33
CA VAL A 116 4.22 -1.00 0.83
C VAL A 116 5.22 -0.89 1.98
N LEU A 117 4.89 -0.17 3.05
CA LEU A 117 5.74 -0.09 4.24
C LEU A 117 5.90 -1.47 4.90
N ALA A 118 4.80 -2.24 5.00
CA ALA A 118 4.85 -3.60 5.52
C ALA A 118 5.75 -4.51 4.67
N GLN A 119 5.70 -4.40 3.34
CA GLN A 119 6.58 -5.16 2.45
C GLN A 119 8.06 -4.81 2.66
N ILE A 120 8.38 -3.53 2.80
CA ILE A 120 9.75 -3.08 3.10
C ILE A 120 10.21 -3.62 4.46
N ALA A 121 9.35 -3.56 5.47
CA ALA A 121 9.63 -4.08 6.81
C ALA A 121 9.92 -5.60 6.79
N LEU A 122 9.14 -6.41 6.06
CA LEU A 122 9.42 -7.84 5.87
C LEU A 122 10.77 -8.08 5.20
N THR A 123 11.10 -7.27 4.18
CA THR A 123 12.39 -7.35 3.48
C THR A 123 13.57 -7.01 4.39
N GLN A 124 13.35 -6.19 5.42
CA GLN A 124 14.33 -5.84 6.44
C GLN A 124 14.36 -6.81 7.64
N GLY A 125 13.43 -7.77 7.70
CA GLY A 125 13.27 -8.68 8.83
C GLY A 125 12.52 -8.08 10.03
N ASP A 126 11.91 -6.91 9.89
CA ASP A 126 11.07 -6.29 10.91
C ASP A 126 9.62 -6.78 10.77
N TYR A 127 9.39 -7.99 11.28
CA TYR A 127 8.12 -8.69 11.15
C TYR A 127 6.98 -8.06 11.97
N ASP A 128 7.29 -7.42 13.10
CA ASP A 128 6.29 -6.81 13.98
C ASP A 128 5.73 -5.52 13.37
N THR A 129 6.60 -4.67 12.81
CA THR A 129 6.18 -3.50 12.02
C THR A 129 5.38 -3.94 10.80
N ALA A 130 5.82 -4.98 10.11
CA ALA A 130 5.11 -5.51 8.95
C ALA A 130 3.68 -5.96 9.28
N ALA A 131 3.51 -6.78 10.33
CA ALA A 131 2.20 -7.28 10.74
C ALA A 131 1.27 -6.12 11.15
N THR A 132 1.80 -5.12 11.84
CA THR A 132 1.04 -3.93 12.27
C THR A 132 0.52 -3.14 11.08
N HIS A 133 1.39 -2.78 10.14
CA HIS A 133 0.98 -2.01 8.96
C HIS A 133 0.11 -2.82 7.99
N ALA A 134 0.37 -4.12 7.84
CA ALA A 134 -0.48 -5.01 7.03
C ALA A 134 -1.91 -5.12 7.60
N ARG A 135 -2.05 -5.18 8.93
CA ARG A 135 -3.35 -5.12 9.61
C ARG A 135 -4.07 -3.81 9.32
N ILE A 136 -3.40 -2.68 9.53
CA ILE A 136 -4.00 -1.36 9.29
C ILE A 136 -4.48 -1.23 7.84
N GLY A 137 -3.64 -1.60 6.86
CA GLY A 137 -4.02 -1.55 5.45
C GLY A 137 -5.21 -2.46 5.12
N LEU A 138 -5.27 -3.67 5.68
CA LEU A 138 -6.42 -4.57 5.50
C LEU A 138 -7.71 -4.00 6.08
N ASP A 139 -7.64 -3.37 7.26
CA ASP A 139 -8.79 -2.77 7.92
C ASP A 139 -9.31 -1.57 7.10
N ILE A 140 -8.42 -0.73 6.56
CA ILE A 140 -8.77 0.39 5.67
C ILE A 140 -9.42 -0.12 4.37
N LEU A 141 -8.84 -1.12 3.71
CA LEU A 141 -9.42 -1.72 2.49
C LEU A 141 -10.81 -2.28 2.77
N SER A 142 -11.02 -2.88 3.94
CA SER A 142 -12.32 -3.44 4.35
C SER A 142 -13.34 -2.36 4.64
N ALA A 143 -12.93 -1.23 5.23
CA ALA A 143 -13.81 -0.10 5.51
C ALA A 143 -14.28 0.59 4.22
N TRP A 144 -13.41 0.71 3.23
CA TRP A 144 -13.69 1.41 1.98
C TRP A 144 -14.34 0.56 0.90
N GLY A 145 -13.99 -0.72 0.82
CA GLY A 145 -14.44 -1.61 -0.27
C GLY A 145 -13.91 -1.21 -1.65
N THR A 146 -12.90 -0.33 -1.71
CA THR A 146 -12.24 0.11 -2.95
C THR A 146 -10.76 0.40 -2.67
N ALA A 147 -9.91 0.25 -3.69
CA ALA A 147 -8.50 0.62 -3.61
C ALA A 147 -8.35 2.11 -3.96
N TRP A 148 -7.45 2.82 -3.29
CA TRP A 148 -7.01 4.15 -3.71
C TRP A 148 -6.10 4.06 -4.93
N ASP A 149 -5.20 3.06 -4.95
CA ASP A 149 -4.33 2.79 -6.08
C ASP A 149 -4.98 1.82 -7.09
N LYS A 150 -5.49 2.38 -8.18
CA LYS A 150 -6.25 1.63 -9.20
C LYS A 150 -5.41 0.77 -10.14
N ARG A 151 -4.09 0.75 -9.99
CA ARG A 151 -3.22 -0.12 -10.81
C ARG A 151 -3.53 -1.59 -10.57
N ILE A 152 -4.03 -1.90 -9.38
CA ILE A 152 -4.51 -3.22 -9.02
C ILE A 152 -5.94 -3.11 -8.47
N ALA A 153 -6.76 -4.10 -8.80
CA ALA A 153 -8.09 -4.23 -8.23
C ALA A 153 -8.04 -4.33 -6.69
N TRP A 154 -9.11 -3.87 -6.03
CA TRP A 154 -9.26 -3.95 -4.58
C TRP A 154 -9.03 -5.36 -4.03
N SER A 155 -9.55 -6.39 -4.70
CA SER A 155 -9.36 -7.79 -4.30
C SER A 155 -7.88 -8.20 -4.26
N GLY A 156 -7.08 -7.71 -5.20
CA GLY A 156 -5.64 -7.95 -5.24
C GLY A 156 -4.92 -7.28 -4.07
N TRP A 157 -5.28 -6.04 -3.74
CA TRP A 157 -4.78 -5.35 -2.54
C TRP A 157 -5.16 -6.08 -1.25
N VAL A 158 -6.39 -6.61 -1.15
CA VAL A 158 -6.83 -7.40 0.00
C VAL A 158 -6.07 -8.72 0.12
N ALA A 159 -5.86 -9.43 -1.00
CA ALA A 159 -5.07 -10.65 -1.03
C ALA A 159 -3.63 -10.36 -0.58
N TRP A 160 -3.02 -9.29 -1.11
CA TRP A 160 -1.68 -8.87 -0.75
C TRP A 160 -1.55 -8.51 0.73
N ALA A 161 -2.49 -7.72 1.27
CA ALA A 161 -2.52 -7.39 2.69
C ALA A 161 -2.56 -8.63 3.59
N ARG A 162 -3.31 -9.67 3.20
CA ARG A 162 -3.36 -10.94 3.93
C ARG A 162 -2.05 -11.73 3.84
N VAL A 163 -1.40 -11.76 2.68
CA VAL A 163 -0.07 -12.36 2.50
C VAL A 163 0.95 -11.68 3.42
N LEU A 164 1.01 -10.35 3.40
CA LEU A 164 1.93 -9.57 4.24
C LEU A 164 1.66 -9.79 5.74
N LEU A 165 0.38 -9.78 6.15
CA LEU A 165 -0.01 -10.01 7.53
C LEU A 165 0.35 -11.43 7.99
N GLN A 166 0.12 -12.43 7.14
CA GLN A 166 0.49 -13.81 7.44
C GLN A 166 2.02 -13.93 7.57
N ALA A 167 2.78 -13.37 6.63
CA ALA A 167 4.24 -13.36 6.66
C ALA A 167 4.81 -12.70 7.92
N GLY A 168 4.24 -11.57 8.35
CA GLY A 168 4.62 -10.91 9.61
C GLY A 168 4.34 -11.78 10.84
N ARG A 169 3.20 -12.50 10.85
CA ARG A 169 2.82 -13.39 11.96
C ARG A 169 3.65 -14.66 12.03
N THR A 170 3.93 -15.29 10.89
CA THR A 170 4.72 -16.52 10.82
C THR A 170 6.21 -16.26 10.81
N ARG A 171 6.63 -14.99 10.67
CA ARG A 171 8.02 -14.56 10.55
C ARG A 171 8.74 -15.23 9.37
N THR A 172 8.04 -15.32 8.24
CA THR A 172 8.54 -15.94 7.02
C THR A 172 8.35 -15.02 5.84
N TRP A 173 9.44 -14.75 5.09
CA TRP A 173 9.41 -13.96 3.86
C TRP A 173 10.33 -14.59 2.81
N PRO A 174 10.00 -14.58 1.51
CA PRO A 174 10.88 -15.15 0.49
C PRO A 174 12.24 -14.45 0.44
N GLU A 175 13.31 -15.24 0.31
CA GLU A 175 14.67 -14.72 0.24
C GLU A 175 15.07 -14.27 -1.18
N ASN A 176 14.32 -14.69 -2.21
CA ASN A 176 14.61 -14.41 -3.63
C ASN A 176 13.44 -13.74 -4.37
N LEU A 177 13.78 -12.94 -5.39
CA LEU A 177 12.81 -12.15 -6.17
C LEU A 177 11.75 -13.03 -6.88
N GLY A 178 12.14 -14.22 -7.34
CA GLY A 178 11.21 -15.14 -8.02
C GLY A 178 10.07 -15.60 -7.11
N GLY A 179 10.36 -15.90 -5.85
CA GLY A 179 9.36 -16.22 -4.84
C GLY A 179 8.42 -15.05 -4.53
N MET A 180 8.93 -13.81 -4.59
CA MET A 180 8.10 -12.63 -4.39
C MET A 180 7.19 -12.31 -5.57
N ILE A 181 7.69 -12.44 -6.80
CA ILE A 181 6.89 -12.30 -8.02
C ILE A 181 5.77 -13.34 -8.03
N ALA A 182 6.08 -14.60 -7.66
CA ALA A 182 5.08 -15.65 -7.56
C ALA A 182 3.96 -15.30 -6.56
N LEU A 183 4.29 -14.76 -5.38
CA LEU A 183 3.28 -14.33 -4.39
C LEU A 183 2.39 -13.19 -4.90
N GLY A 184 2.93 -12.26 -5.70
CA GLY A 184 2.15 -11.19 -6.34
C GLY A 184 1.21 -11.69 -7.45
N MET A 185 1.51 -12.84 -8.07
CA MET A 185 0.69 -13.43 -9.13
C MET A 185 -0.44 -14.35 -8.63
N VAL A 186 -0.49 -14.71 -7.34
CA VAL A 186 -1.61 -15.49 -6.75
C VAL A 186 -2.77 -14.59 -6.29
N SER A 187 -2.87 -13.37 -6.84
CA SER A 187 -3.91 -12.39 -6.51
C SER A 187 -5.11 -12.42 -7.44
#